data_AF-A0A9Q3DA96-F1
#
_entry.id   AF-A0A9Q3DA96-F1
#
_cell.length_a   1.000
_cell.length_b   1.000
_cell.length_c   1.000
_cell.angle_alpha   90.00
_cell.angle_beta   90.00
_cell.angle_gamma   90.00
#
_symmetry.space_group_name_H-M   'P 1'
#
loop_
_entity.id
_entity.type
_entity.pdbx_description
1 polymer ?
#
loop_
_entity_poly.entity_id
_entity_poly.type
_entity_poly.pdbx_seq_one_letter_code
_entity_poly.pdbx_strand_id
1 'polypeptide(L)'
;MGHMSEDRTKERVARTAWWPKWEKDLGEYINTCERCQKANRKHGKKYGVLQHIEEPKHPWETINMDWVTGVVPGGKENYNACLIIVDRFSKSMRCLPCQKEDTAMDTALLFWNNIISTCAISKIIISDRDPKFASEFLTNLYDMLGTKLTFSTAYHPQTDGLAERMIQTMEDILRRFCAYGIKYKHHEGYTHDWVTLLPAVQLAYNTSQHSTTERTPALVEKGWNPLLPVDHLKKNILKIHPTAKEFHEMWKRACDTAAKCIAEAKE
;
A
#
# COMPACT_ATOMS: atom_id res chain seq x y z
N MET A 1 0.01 4.99 -8.19
CA MET A 1 0.68 5.11 -6.88
C MET A 1 0.96 3.78 -6.18
N GLY A 2 0.19 2.70 -6.38
CA GLY A 2 0.42 1.44 -5.64
C GLY A 2 0.59 0.15 -6.45
N HIS A 3 0.57 0.17 -7.79
CA HIS A 3 0.64 -1.06 -8.62
C HIS A 3 -0.31 -2.20 -8.15
N MET A 4 -1.53 -1.81 -7.76
CA MET A 4 -2.56 -2.67 -7.18
C MET A 4 -3.14 -3.64 -8.23
N SER A 5 -3.95 -4.61 -7.80
CA SER A 5 -4.67 -5.50 -8.71
C SER A 5 -5.59 -4.76 -9.67
N GLU A 6 -5.95 -5.43 -10.77
CA GLU A 6 -6.86 -4.88 -11.78
C GLU A 6 -8.20 -4.47 -11.18
N ASP A 7 -8.83 -5.34 -10.38
CA ASP A 7 -10.12 -5.04 -9.76
C ASP A 7 -10.06 -3.80 -8.87
N ARG A 8 -9.04 -3.68 -8.01
CA ARG A 8 -8.86 -2.48 -7.15
C ARG A 8 -8.60 -1.23 -7.97
N THR A 9 -7.93 -1.37 -9.10
CA THR A 9 -7.65 -0.24 -9.99
C THR A 9 -8.92 0.19 -10.72
N LYS A 10 -9.72 -0.76 -11.22
CA LYS A 10 -11.04 -0.51 -11.84
C LYS A 10 -11.97 0.21 -10.90
N GLU A 11 -12.11 -0.33 -9.69
CA GLU A 11 -12.92 0.22 -8.60
C GLU A 11 -12.56 1.69 -8.33
N ARG A 12 -11.26 2.00 -8.18
CA ARG A 12 -10.80 3.37 -7.94
C ARG A 12 -11.06 4.29 -9.14
N VAL A 13 -10.86 3.82 -10.36
CA VAL A 13 -11.13 4.62 -11.58
C VAL A 13 -12.63 4.91 -11.69
N ALA A 14 -13.50 3.92 -11.50
CA ALA A 14 -14.95 4.08 -11.54
C ALA A 14 -15.47 5.12 -10.54
N ARG A 15 -14.83 5.28 -9.37
CA ARG A 15 -15.14 6.35 -8.41
C ARG A 15 -14.75 7.73 -8.91
N THR A 16 -13.75 7.85 -9.78
CA THR A 16 -13.06 9.12 -10.05
C THR A 16 -13.27 9.68 -11.44
N ALA A 17 -13.43 8.83 -12.45
CA ALA A 17 -13.52 9.22 -13.84
C ALA A 17 -14.40 8.23 -14.62
N TRP A 18 -14.89 8.68 -15.78
CA TRP A 18 -15.62 7.83 -16.72
C TRP A 18 -15.31 8.26 -18.14
N TRP A 19 -15.12 7.30 -19.05
CA TRP A 19 -15.08 7.51 -20.50
C TRP A 19 -15.51 6.23 -21.25
N PRO A 20 -15.89 6.31 -22.53
CA PRO A 20 -16.22 5.11 -23.31
C PRO A 20 -15.05 4.13 -23.36
N LYS A 21 -15.31 2.84 -23.05
CA LYS A 21 -14.31 1.74 -23.04
C LYS A 21 -13.21 1.85 -21.96
N TRP A 22 -13.43 2.65 -20.91
CA TRP A 22 -12.45 2.85 -19.84
C TRP A 22 -11.91 1.56 -19.19
N GLU A 23 -12.75 0.54 -19.02
CA GLU A 23 -12.30 -0.76 -18.47
C GLU A 23 -11.31 -1.47 -19.39
N LYS A 24 -11.52 -1.37 -20.71
CA LYS A 24 -10.64 -1.98 -21.72
C LYS A 24 -9.30 -1.28 -21.73
N ASP A 25 -9.31 0.05 -21.78
CA ASP A 25 -8.09 0.87 -21.79
C ASP A 25 -7.27 0.64 -20.52
N LEU A 26 -7.95 0.50 -19.38
CA LEU A 26 -7.30 0.20 -18.12
C LEU A 26 -6.68 -1.20 -18.10
N GLY A 27 -7.38 -2.21 -18.63
CA GLY A 27 -6.84 -3.55 -18.80
C GLY A 27 -5.60 -3.57 -19.70
N GLU A 28 -5.63 -2.86 -20.83
CA GLU A 28 -4.49 -2.70 -21.73
C GLU A 28 -3.29 -2.04 -21.04
N TYR A 29 -3.53 -0.98 -20.24
CA TYR A 29 -2.48 -0.32 -19.45
C TYR A 29 -1.84 -1.26 -18.41
N ILE A 30 -2.66 -2.02 -17.68
CA ILE A 30 -2.16 -2.94 -16.63
C ILE A 30 -1.33 -4.07 -17.27
N ASN A 31 -1.79 -4.60 -18.41
CA ASN A 31 -1.09 -5.65 -19.15
C ASN A 31 0.24 -5.18 -19.75
N THR A 32 0.37 -3.90 -20.05
CA THR A 32 1.62 -3.29 -20.56
C THR A 32 2.52 -2.73 -19.46
N CYS A 33 2.09 -2.73 -18.20
CA CYS A 33 2.89 -2.21 -17.09
C CYS A 33 4.08 -3.12 -16.76
N GLU A 34 5.27 -2.76 -17.26
CA GLU A 34 6.52 -3.51 -17.10
C GLU A 34 6.79 -3.97 -15.65
N ARG A 35 6.54 -3.11 -14.67
CA ARG A 35 6.75 -3.41 -13.24
C ARG A 35 5.80 -4.48 -12.71
N CYS A 36 4.52 -4.39 -13.08
CA CYS A 36 3.54 -5.40 -12.70
C CYS A 36 3.89 -6.74 -13.37
N GLN A 37 4.26 -6.72 -14.64
CA GLN A 37 4.60 -7.94 -15.40
C GLN A 37 5.87 -8.61 -14.88
N LYS A 38 6.92 -7.84 -14.52
CA LYS A 38 8.16 -8.40 -13.96
C LYS A 38 7.99 -8.98 -12.55
N ALA A 39 7.06 -8.44 -11.76
CA ALA A 39 6.84 -8.87 -10.39
C ALA A 39 5.81 -10.00 -10.24
N ASN A 40 4.85 -10.12 -11.16
CA ASN A 40 3.82 -11.15 -11.12
C ASN A 40 4.44 -12.55 -11.23
N ARG A 41 4.57 -13.26 -10.12
CA ARG A 41 4.83 -14.71 -10.12
C ARG A 41 3.49 -15.45 -10.23
N LYS A 42 3.43 -16.50 -11.06
CA LYS A 42 2.27 -17.41 -11.07
C LYS A 42 2.21 -18.13 -9.71
N HIS A 43 1.22 -17.80 -8.89
CA HIS A 43 0.96 -18.49 -7.62
C HIS A 43 0.42 -19.90 -7.91
N GLY A 44 1.18 -20.93 -7.50
CA GLY A 44 0.91 -22.33 -7.81
C GLY A 44 1.17 -23.27 -6.65
N LYS A 45 0.73 -22.93 -5.43
CA LYS A 45 0.72 -23.89 -4.31
C LYS A 45 -0.69 -24.16 -3.84
N LYS A 46 -1.02 -25.44 -3.69
CA LYS A 46 -2.24 -25.90 -3.01
C LYS A 46 -2.08 -25.61 -1.52
N TYR A 47 -3.07 -24.94 -0.94
CA TYR A 47 -3.10 -24.59 0.47
C TYR A 47 -3.34 -25.82 1.35
N GLY A 48 -2.68 -25.87 2.51
CA GLY A 48 -2.93 -26.86 3.55
C GLY A 48 -4.24 -26.61 4.29
N VAL A 49 -4.58 -27.52 5.21
CA VAL A 49 -5.78 -27.42 6.06
C VAL A 49 -5.70 -26.16 6.92
N LEU A 50 -6.71 -25.29 6.80
CA LEU A 50 -6.82 -24.03 7.54
C LEU A 50 -6.97 -24.32 9.04
N GLN A 51 -6.09 -23.78 9.88
CA GLN A 51 -6.39 -23.65 11.31
C GLN A 51 -7.13 -22.34 11.54
N HIS A 52 -8.18 -22.40 12.36
CA HIS A 52 -9.01 -21.25 12.64
C HIS A 52 -8.38 -20.43 13.76
N ILE A 53 -7.77 -19.29 13.40
CA ILE A 53 -7.54 -18.20 14.36
C ILE A 53 -8.88 -17.48 14.53
N GLU A 54 -9.32 -17.26 15.77
CA GLU A 54 -10.57 -16.51 16.03
C GLU A 54 -10.46 -15.13 15.37
N GLU A 55 -11.48 -14.74 14.62
CA GLU A 55 -11.49 -13.42 13.99
C GLU A 55 -11.55 -12.34 15.09
N PRO A 56 -10.69 -11.31 15.01
CA PRO A 56 -10.70 -10.23 16.00
C PRO A 56 -12.05 -9.50 16.01
N LYS A 57 -12.41 -8.95 17.18
CA LYS A 57 -13.66 -8.20 17.36
C LYS A 57 -13.45 -6.69 17.25
N HIS A 58 -12.22 -6.24 17.43
CA HIS A 58 -11.84 -4.84 17.37
C HIS A 58 -10.62 -4.61 16.46
N PRO A 59 -10.50 -3.41 15.84
CA PRO A 59 -9.28 -3.00 15.15
C PRO A 59 -8.05 -3.19 16.04
N TRP A 60 -6.96 -3.67 15.44
CA TRP A 60 -5.65 -3.82 16.07
C TRP A 60 -5.57 -4.88 17.18
N GLU A 61 -6.62 -5.65 17.42
CA GLU A 61 -6.62 -6.72 18.42
C GLU A 61 -5.69 -7.87 18.02
N THR A 62 -5.69 -8.24 16.74
CA THR A 62 -4.79 -9.24 16.16
C THR A 62 -4.09 -8.66 14.95
N ILE A 63 -2.76 -8.71 14.95
CA ILE A 63 -1.94 -8.22 13.85
C ILE A 63 -1.05 -9.33 13.29
N ASN A 64 -0.74 -9.20 12.00
CA ASN A 64 0.29 -10.00 11.36
C ASN A 64 1.50 -9.10 11.05
N MET A 65 2.69 -9.63 11.28
CA MET A 65 3.97 -8.98 11.00
C MET A 65 4.78 -9.84 10.03
N ASP A 66 5.40 -9.19 9.04
CA ASP A 66 6.28 -9.84 8.06
C ASP A 66 7.35 -8.86 7.56
N TRP A 67 8.48 -9.37 7.06
CA TRP A 67 9.62 -8.59 6.58
C TRP A 67 9.86 -8.80 5.08
N VAL A 68 9.67 -7.72 4.32
CA VAL A 68 10.16 -7.67 2.93
C VAL A 68 11.65 -7.38 2.95
N THR A 69 12.44 -8.43 2.74
CA THR A 69 13.90 -8.36 2.61
C THR A 69 14.35 -8.39 1.14
N GLY A 70 15.61 -7.99 0.91
CA GLY A 70 16.21 -7.96 -0.42
C GLY A 70 15.76 -6.78 -1.27
N VAL A 71 15.31 -5.69 -0.63
CA VAL A 71 15.08 -4.42 -1.30
C VAL A 71 16.42 -3.68 -1.46
N VAL A 72 16.53 -2.83 -2.49
CA VAL A 72 17.73 -2.01 -2.67
C VAL A 72 17.85 -1.03 -1.49
N PRO A 73 19.07 -0.75 -0.99
CA PRO A 73 19.24 0.19 0.10
C PRO A 73 18.66 1.58 -0.23
N GLY A 74 17.90 2.16 0.71
CA GLY A 74 17.21 3.44 0.52
C GLY A 74 17.02 4.25 1.80
N GLY A 75 16.65 5.51 1.66
CA GLY A 75 16.56 6.47 2.75
C GLY A 75 17.94 6.97 3.23
N LYS A 76 17.94 7.90 4.18
CA LYS A 76 19.17 8.44 4.78
C LYS A 76 19.95 7.38 5.56
N GLU A 77 19.25 6.47 6.21
CA GLU A 77 19.82 5.38 7.01
C GLU A 77 20.13 4.12 6.19
N ASN A 78 19.97 4.18 4.85
CA ASN A 78 20.28 3.08 3.95
C ASN A 78 19.55 1.76 4.28
N TYR A 79 18.27 1.86 4.65
CA TYR A 79 17.39 0.74 4.97
C TYR A 79 17.36 -0.31 3.86
N ASN A 80 17.53 -1.58 4.23
CA ASN A 80 17.60 -2.71 3.31
C ASN A 80 16.42 -3.72 3.47
N ALA A 81 15.46 -3.40 4.35
CA ALA A 81 14.26 -4.20 4.59
C ALA A 81 13.06 -3.31 4.95
N CYS A 82 11.85 -3.87 4.88
CA CYS A 82 10.64 -3.21 5.33
C CYS A 82 9.79 -4.16 6.17
N LEU A 83 9.47 -3.74 7.40
CA LEU A 83 8.52 -4.41 8.26
C LEU A 83 7.09 -4.02 7.83
N ILE A 84 6.30 -5.00 7.44
CA ILE A 84 4.87 -4.88 7.19
C ILE A 84 4.13 -5.29 8.44
N ILE A 85 3.16 -4.48 8.85
CA ILE A 85 2.22 -4.80 9.93
C ILE A 85 0.82 -4.65 9.37
N VAL A 86 0.00 -5.69 9.50
CA VAL A 86 -1.38 -5.68 9.01
C VAL A 86 -2.34 -6.05 10.12
N ASP A 87 -3.31 -5.17 10.36
CA ASP A 87 -4.44 -5.45 11.24
C ASP A 87 -5.39 -6.44 10.59
N ARG A 88 -5.70 -7.55 11.27
CA ARG A 88 -6.63 -8.55 10.76
C ARG A 88 -8.06 -8.07 10.70
N PHE A 89 -8.48 -7.15 11.56
CA PHE A 89 -9.87 -6.71 11.58
C PHE A 89 -10.16 -5.78 10.40
N SER A 90 -9.46 -4.63 10.36
CA SER A 90 -9.67 -3.60 9.35
C SER A 90 -8.96 -3.88 8.02
N LYS A 91 -8.02 -4.83 8.00
CA LYS A 91 -7.08 -5.07 6.89
C LYS A 91 -6.15 -3.87 6.64
N SER A 92 -6.02 -2.96 7.61
CA SER A 92 -5.17 -1.77 7.52
C SER A 92 -3.70 -2.15 7.62
N MET A 93 -2.88 -1.57 6.75
CA MET A 93 -1.46 -1.87 6.62
C MET A 93 -0.62 -0.69 7.13
N ARG A 94 0.51 -1.03 7.75
CA ARG A 94 1.63 -0.13 8.03
C ARG A 94 2.89 -0.72 7.42
N CYS A 95 3.74 0.16 6.89
CA CYS A 95 5.04 -0.20 6.32
C CYS A 95 6.11 0.64 7.01
N LEU A 96 7.04 -0.01 7.70
CA LEU A 96 8.09 0.64 8.44
C LEU A 96 9.44 0.25 7.81
N PRO A 97 10.26 1.22 7.36
CA PRO A 97 11.59 0.92 6.85
C PRO A 97 12.48 0.44 8.01
N CYS A 98 13.26 -0.61 7.78
CA CYS A 98 14.04 -1.28 8.81
C CYS A 98 15.31 -1.91 8.19
N GLN A 99 16.18 -2.46 9.01
CA GLN A 99 17.28 -3.30 8.54
C GLN A 99 16.89 -4.77 8.65
N LYS A 100 17.43 -5.59 7.76
CA LYS A 100 17.31 -7.06 7.81
C LYS A 100 17.95 -7.59 9.08
N GLU A 101 19.03 -6.95 9.50
CA GLU A 101 19.85 -7.27 10.67
C GLU A 101 19.27 -6.73 11.98
N ASP A 102 18.14 -6.00 11.95
CA ASP A 102 17.50 -5.47 13.15
C ASP A 102 17.22 -6.58 14.16
N THR A 103 17.61 -6.32 15.40
CA THR A 103 17.36 -7.22 16.52
C THR A 103 15.89 -7.19 16.92
N ALA A 104 15.50 -8.12 17.80
CA ALA A 104 14.18 -8.11 18.41
C ALA A 104 13.89 -6.81 19.17
N MET A 105 14.90 -6.22 19.81
CA MET A 105 14.80 -4.95 20.52
C MET A 105 14.63 -3.76 19.56
N ASP A 106 15.41 -3.72 18.47
CA ASP A 106 15.28 -2.68 17.44
C ASP A 106 13.88 -2.70 16.82
N THR A 107 13.35 -3.90 16.57
CA THR A 107 11.99 -4.10 16.08
C THR A 107 10.94 -3.67 17.11
N ALA A 108 11.15 -3.95 18.41
CA ALA A 108 10.26 -3.50 19.49
C ALA A 108 10.22 -1.97 19.59
N LEU A 109 11.37 -1.30 19.50
CA LEU A 109 11.47 0.16 19.43
C LEU A 109 10.74 0.72 18.21
N LEU A 110 10.95 0.10 17.04
CA LEU A 110 10.30 0.50 15.79
C LEU A 110 8.77 0.38 15.91
N PHE A 111 8.28 -0.71 16.49
CA PHE A 111 6.86 -0.92 16.76
C PHE A 111 6.31 0.09 17.76
N TRP A 112 6.99 0.29 18.88
CA TRP A 112 6.61 1.24 19.92
C TRP A 112 6.41 2.65 19.36
N ASN A 113 7.41 3.15 18.62
CA ASN A 113 7.42 4.52 18.12
C ASN A 113 6.35 4.78 17.05
N ASN A 114 6.01 3.78 16.24
CA ASN A 114 5.18 3.99 15.04
C ASN A 114 3.76 3.44 15.17
N ILE A 115 3.53 2.41 16.00
CA ILE A 115 2.25 1.69 16.05
C ILE A 115 1.48 2.04 17.32
N ILE A 116 2.10 1.94 18.50
CA ILE A 116 1.38 2.10 19.77
C ILE A 116 0.71 3.48 19.88
N SER A 117 1.38 4.53 19.42
CA SER A 117 0.87 5.90 19.47
C SER A 117 -0.29 6.19 18.52
N THR A 118 -0.40 5.45 17.41
CA THR A 118 -1.34 5.76 16.32
C THR A 118 -2.48 4.75 16.17
N CYS A 119 -2.34 3.59 16.81
CA CYS A 119 -3.20 2.44 16.60
C CYS A 119 -3.73 1.93 17.95
N ALA A 120 -3.26 0.78 18.41
CA ALA A 120 -3.52 0.25 19.74
C ALA A 120 -2.44 -0.77 20.11
N ILE A 121 -2.49 -1.23 21.36
CA ILE A 121 -1.73 -2.40 21.80
C ILE A 121 -2.48 -3.66 21.33
N SER A 122 -1.79 -4.51 20.57
CA SER A 122 -2.35 -5.74 20.04
C SER A 122 -2.31 -6.87 21.08
N LYS A 123 -3.38 -7.67 21.14
CA LYS A 123 -3.45 -8.84 22.02
C LYS A 123 -2.72 -10.04 21.44
N ILE A 124 -2.75 -10.18 20.11
CA ILE A 124 -2.15 -11.29 19.38
C ILE A 124 -1.26 -10.73 18.27
N ILE A 125 -0.01 -11.16 18.25
CA ILE A 125 0.96 -10.81 17.19
C ILE A 125 1.39 -12.10 16.51
N ILE A 126 1.17 -12.16 15.19
CA ILE A 126 1.49 -13.32 14.37
C ILE A 126 2.69 -12.94 13.51
N SER A 127 3.77 -13.71 13.59
CA SER A 127 5.03 -13.43 12.90
C SER A 127 5.55 -14.71 12.26
N ASP A 128 6.12 -14.58 11.06
CA ASP A 128 6.71 -15.69 10.31
C ASP A 128 8.18 -15.97 10.69
N ARG A 129 8.86 -15.00 11.33
CA ARG A 129 10.19 -15.17 11.94
C ARG A 129 10.22 -16.30 12.98
N ASP A 130 11.44 -16.73 13.31
CA ASP A 130 11.65 -17.82 14.24
C ASP A 130 11.06 -17.50 15.65
N PRO A 131 10.61 -18.53 16.39
CA PRO A 131 9.98 -18.33 17.70
C PRO A 131 10.85 -17.61 18.72
N LYS A 132 12.19 -17.73 18.62
CA LYS A 132 13.11 -17.07 19.54
C LYS A 132 13.08 -15.56 19.32
N PHE A 133 13.21 -15.10 18.07
CA PHE A 133 13.06 -13.68 17.74
C PHE A 133 11.72 -13.12 18.22
N ALA A 134 10.62 -13.82 17.94
CA ALA A 134 9.29 -13.34 18.28
C ALA A 134 9.07 -13.27 19.81
N SER A 135 9.61 -14.24 20.55
CA SER A 135 9.60 -14.21 22.02
C SER A 135 10.41 -13.04 22.57
N GLU A 136 11.63 -12.80 22.06
CA GLU A 136 12.46 -11.68 22.48
C GLU A 136 11.81 -10.33 22.16
N PHE A 137 11.18 -10.20 20.99
CA PHE A 137 10.48 -8.99 20.56
C PHE A 137 9.34 -8.66 21.53
N LEU A 138 8.50 -9.66 21.85
CA LEU A 138 7.39 -9.50 22.77
C LEU A 138 7.88 -9.13 24.17
N THR A 139 8.90 -9.81 24.70
CA THR A 139 9.49 -9.47 26.01
C THR A 139 9.94 -8.01 26.07
N ASN A 140 10.71 -7.56 25.07
CA ASN A 140 11.17 -6.17 25.01
C ASN A 140 10.00 -5.17 24.94
N LEU A 141 8.95 -5.50 24.20
CA LEU A 141 7.75 -4.65 24.12
C LEU A 141 7.00 -4.57 25.46
N TYR A 142 6.93 -5.66 26.21
CA TYR A 142 6.26 -5.71 27.53
C TYR A 142 7.04 -4.90 28.56
N ASP A 143 8.36 -5.01 28.54
CA ASP A 143 9.25 -4.25 29.41
C ASP A 143 9.09 -2.74 29.16
N MET A 144 8.95 -2.33 27.89
CA MET A 144 8.66 -0.94 27.53
C MET A 144 7.29 -0.46 28.00
N LEU A 145 6.28 -1.33 27.96
CA LEU A 145 4.92 -1.02 28.45
C LEU A 145 4.85 -0.99 29.99
N GLY A 146 5.90 -1.44 30.70
CA GLY A 146 5.90 -1.59 32.15
C GLY A 146 4.92 -2.67 32.64
N THR A 147 4.50 -3.58 31.75
CA THR A 147 3.50 -4.61 32.06
C THR A 147 4.15 -5.97 32.21
N LYS A 148 3.78 -6.71 33.27
CA LYS A 148 4.14 -8.14 33.44
C LYS A 148 3.19 -9.09 32.69
N LEU A 149 2.13 -8.55 32.07
CA LEU A 149 1.15 -9.32 31.32
C LEU A 149 1.77 -9.77 30.01
N THR A 150 1.90 -11.08 29.84
CA THR A 150 2.18 -11.70 28.55
C THR A 150 1.02 -11.42 27.60
N PHE A 151 1.21 -10.53 26.61
CA PHE A 151 0.35 -10.58 25.42
C PHE A 151 0.43 -11.99 24.81
N SER A 152 -0.68 -12.42 24.23
CA SER A 152 -0.85 -13.79 23.74
C SER A 152 0.24 -14.13 22.71
N THR A 153 0.71 -15.38 22.80
CA THR A 153 1.80 -16.02 22.06
C THR A 153 2.04 -15.48 20.65
N ALA A 154 3.33 -15.29 20.32
CA ALA A 154 3.78 -15.26 18.93
C ALA A 154 3.37 -16.57 18.24
N TYR A 155 2.41 -16.49 17.33
CA TYR A 155 1.91 -17.65 16.62
C TYR A 155 2.69 -17.83 15.31
N HIS A 156 3.23 -19.03 15.09
CA HIS A 156 3.88 -19.37 13.83
C HIS A 156 2.80 -19.84 12.83
N PRO A 157 2.64 -19.17 11.68
CA PRO A 157 1.42 -19.21 10.86
C PRO A 157 1.25 -20.47 10.00
N GLN A 158 1.77 -21.64 10.41
CA GLN A 158 1.86 -22.86 9.58
C GLN A 158 0.55 -23.32 8.90
N THR A 159 -0.60 -22.71 9.22
CA THR A 159 -1.93 -23.07 8.70
C THR A 159 -2.91 -21.90 8.49
N ASP A 160 -2.49 -20.62 8.43
CA ASP A 160 -3.41 -19.49 8.18
C ASP A 160 -3.34 -18.93 6.75
N GLY A 161 -4.02 -19.62 5.83
CA GLY A 161 -4.03 -19.27 4.41
C GLY A 161 -4.74 -17.95 4.05
N LEU A 162 -5.44 -17.28 4.99
CA LEU A 162 -6.02 -15.95 4.77
C LEU A 162 -5.00 -14.86 5.07
N ALA A 163 -4.30 -14.99 6.20
CA ALA A 163 -3.19 -14.13 6.55
C ALA A 163 -2.05 -14.22 5.55
N GLU A 164 -1.68 -15.43 5.14
CA GLU A 164 -0.62 -15.66 4.15
C GLU A 164 -0.93 -14.96 2.82
N ARG A 165 -2.16 -15.09 2.30
CA ARG A 165 -2.54 -14.41 1.04
C ARG A 165 -2.51 -12.90 1.14
N MET A 166 -2.95 -12.36 2.27
CA MET A 166 -2.94 -10.91 2.52
C MET A 166 -1.50 -10.39 2.57
N ILE A 167 -0.65 -11.03 3.37
CA ILE A 167 0.76 -10.66 3.51
C ILE A 167 1.49 -10.79 2.18
N GLN A 168 1.34 -11.90 1.45
CA GLN A 168 1.90 -12.09 0.10
C GLN A 168 1.47 -10.98 -0.87
N THR A 169 0.20 -10.56 -0.82
CA THR A 169 -0.27 -9.45 -1.65
C THR A 169 0.46 -8.15 -1.30
N MET A 170 0.73 -7.89 -0.01
CA MET A 170 1.48 -6.70 0.42
C MET A 170 2.95 -6.79 0.03
N GLU A 171 3.57 -7.95 0.24
CA GLU A 171 4.94 -8.20 -0.21
C GLU A 171 5.08 -7.95 -1.70
N ASP A 172 4.15 -8.45 -2.52
CA ASP A 172 4.15 -8.24 -3.96
C ASP A 172 4.04 -6.76 -4.34
N ILE A 173 3.13 -6.02 -3.69
CA ILE A 173 2.98 -4.57 -3.87
C ILE A 173 4.29 -3.85 -3.52
N LEU A 174 4.89 -4.18 -2.38
CA LEU A 174 6.14 -3.57 -1.94
C LEU A 174 7.31 -3.99 -2.81
N ARG A 175 7.41 -5.24 -3.29
CA ARG A 175 8.47 -5.66 -4.21
C ARG A 175 8.36 -4.93 -5.55
N ARG A 176 7.15 -4.78 -6.11
CA ARG A 176 6.91 -3.97 -7.32
C ARG A 176 7.38 -2.53 -7.16
N PHE A 177 7.29 -2.01 -5.95
CA PHE A 177 7.53 -0.62 -5.65
C PHE A 177 8.97 -0.34 -5.20
N CYS A 178 9.53 -1.19 -4.35
CA CYS A 178 10.83 -1.04 -3.69
C CYS A 178 11.96 -1.76 -4.43
N ALA A 179 11.72 -2.91 -5.06
CA ALA A 179 12.79 -3.74 -5.62
C ALA A 179 13.43 -3.15 -6.88
N TYR A 180 12.70 -2.31 -7.63
CA TYR A 180 13.20 -1.71 -8.87
C TYR A 180 13.83 -0.32 -8.68
N GLY A 181 14.14 0.08 -7.45
CA GLY A 181 14.91 1.29 -7.16
C GLY A 181 14.31 2.54 -7.80
N ILE A 182 13.05 2.86 -7.48
CA ILE A 182 12.43 4.11 -7.94
C ILE A 182 13.27 5.25 -7.40
N LYS A 183 14.03 5.91 -8.28
CA LYS A 183 14.66 7.21 -8.00
C LYS A 183 13.97 8.23 -8.89
N TYR A 184 12.90 8.85 -8.38
CA TYR A 184 12.26 9.95 -9.09
C TYR A 184 12.96 11.26 -8.73
N LYS A 185 13.57 11.93 -9.70
CA LYS A 185 14.11 13.27 -9.53
C LYS A 185 13.01 14.30 -9.79
N HIS A 186 12.67 15.06 -8.77
CA HIS A 186 11.88 16.26 -8.89
C HIS A 186 12.64 17.32 -9.68
N HIS A 187 11.92 18.27 -10.29
CA HIS A 187 12.52 19.37 -11.07
C HIS A 187 13.46 20.25 -10.23
N GLU A 188 13.29 20.24 -8.91
CA GLU A 188 14.15 20.94 -7.93
C GLU A 188 15.27 20.06 -7.34
N GLY A 189 15.48 18.84 -7.87
CA GLY A 189 16.59 17.96 -7.48
C GLY A 189 16.27 16.93 -6.38
N TYR A 190 15.10 16.95 -5.75
CA TYR A 190 14.70 15.95 -4.77
C TYR A 190 14.57 14.56 -5.40
N THR A 191 15.36 13.60 -4.94
CA THR A 191 15.23 12.19 -5.34
C THR A 191 14.33 11.47 -4.36
N HIS A 192 13.17 11.00 -4.83
CA HIS A 192 12.33 10.09 -4.06
C HIS A 192 12.84 8.67 -4.25
N ASP A 193 13.18 8.01 -3.16
CA ASP A 193 13.44 6.57 -3.10
C ASP A 193 12.23 5.80 -2.57
N TRP A 194 12.35 4.48 -2.48
CA TRP A 194 11.26 3.63 -1.99
C TRP A 194 10.85 3.96 -0.55
N VAL A 195 11.79 4.38 0.32
CA VAL A 195 11.52 4.73 1.72
C VAL A 195 10.66 5.99 1.79
N THR A 196 11.03 7.04 1.04
CA THR A 196 10.27 8.30 0.99
C THR A 196 8.86 8.12 0.43
N LEU A 197 8.63 7.05 -0.32
CA LEU A 197 7.37 6.77 -0.97
C LEU A 197 6.48 5.77 -0.20
N LEU A 198 6.98 5.13 0.87
CA LEU A 198 6.17 4.24 1.72
C LEU A 198 4.85 4.87 2.21
N PRO A 199 4.80 6.16 2.63
CA PRO A 199 3.54 6.78 3.03
C PRO A 199 2.50 6.81 1.90
N ALA A 200 2.94 7.02 0.65
CA ALA A 200 2.05 7.04 -0.52
C ALA A 200 1.50 5.63 -0.82
N VAL A 201 2.33 4.59 -0.66
CA VAL A 201 1.89 3.18 -0.80
C VAL A 201 0.88 2.82 0.27
N GLN A 202 1.17 3.14 1.54
CA GLN A 202 0.25 2.90 2.65
C GLN A 202 -1.09 3.62 2.44
N LEU A 203 -1.06 4.89 2.05
CA LEU A 203 -2.27 5.66 1.76
C LEU A 203 -3.07 5.05 0.59
N ALA A 204 -2.39 4.71 -0.51
CA ALA A 204 -3.03 4.11 -1.68
C ALA A 204 -3.69 2.76 -1.32
N TYR A 205 -3.00 1.93 -0.54
CA TYR A 205 -3.52 0.65 -0.10
C TYR A 205 -4.72 0.81 0.85
N ASN A 206 -4.57 1.59 1.94
CA ASN A 206 -5.60 1.75 2.98
C ASN A 206 -6.88 2.44 2.48
N THR A 207 -6.82 3.13 1.33
CA THR A 207 -7.98 3.74 0.68
C THR A 207 -8.51 2.95 -0.52
N SER A 208 -7.95 1.78 -0.82
CA SER A 208 -8.49 0.85 -1.83
C SER A 208 -9.50 -0.10 -1.19
N GLN A 209 -10.59 -0.43 -1.89
CA GLN A 209 -11.53 -1.42 -1.38
C GLN A 209 -10.85 -2.78 -1.20
N HIS A 210 -11.10 -3.43 -0.07
CA HIS A 210 -10.67 -4.80 0.19
C HIS A 210 -11.80 -5.77 -0.16
N SER A 211 -11.50 -6.87 -0.85
CA SER A 211 -12.52 -7.81 -1.33
C SER A 211 -13.29 -8.49 -0.19
N THR A 212 -12.62 -8.78 0.92
CA THR A 212 -13.25 -9.46 2.07
C THR A 212 -14.16 -8.57 2.90
N THR A 213 -13.87 -7.27 2.99
CA THR A 213 -14.66 -6.33 3.82
C THR A 213 -15.61 -5.48 2.98
N GLU A 214 -15.47 -5.49 1.66
CA GLU A 214 -16.17 -4.61 0.71
C GLU A 214 -16.09 -3.12 1.09
N ARG A 215 -15.10 -2.77 1.89
CA ARG A 215 -14.83 -1.43 2.43
C ARG A 215 -13.34 -1.15 2.33
N THR A 216 -12.97 0.11 2.43
CA THR A 216 -11.54 0.49 2.49
C THR A 216 -11.02 0.25 3.92
N PRO A 217 -9.78 -0.21 4.09
CA PRO A 217 -9.21 -0.40 5.42
C PRO A 217 -9.25 0.85 6.30
N ALA A 218 -9.00 2.04 5.73
CA ALA A 218 -9.07 3.31 6.46
C ALA A 218 -10.48 3.59 6.99
N LEU A 219 -11.53 3.24 6.24
CA LEU A 219 -12.91 3.42 6.70
C LEU A 219 -13.25 2.47 7.85
N VAL A 220 -12.80 1.22 7.77
CA VAL A 220 -13.06 0.23 8.84
C VAL A 220 -12.28 0.57 10.12
N GLU A 221 -11.03 1.02 9.96
CA GLU A 221 -10.15 1.36 11.08
C GLU A 221 -10.54 2.69 11.74
N LYS A 222 -10.74 3.74 10.94
CA LYS A 222 -10.85 5.14 11.42
C LYS A 222 -12.27 5.69 11.34
N GLY A 223 -13.17 5.02 10.64
CA GLY A 223 -14.51 5.53 10.35
C GLY A 223 -14.59 6.52 9.19
N TRP A 224 -13.47 6.84 8.52
CA TRP A 224 -13.44 7.77 7.37
C TRP A 224 -12.30 7.44 6.41
N ASN A 225 -12.44 7.89 5.15
CA ASN A 225 -11.38 7.83 4.16
C ASN A 225 -10.64 9.17 4.07
N PRO A 226 -9.30 9.18 4.14
CA PRO A 226 -8.53 10.38 3.87
C PRO A 226 -8.69 10.86 2.43
N LEU A 227 -8.68 12.19 2.27
CA LEU A 227 -8.70 12.83 0.96
C LEU A 227 -7.42 12.48 0.21
N LEU A 228 -7.60 12.06 -1.05
CA LEU A 228 -6.52 11.81 -1.98
C LEU A 228 -6.30 13.04 -2.86
N PRO A 229 -5.10 13.22 -3.44
CA PRO A 229 -4.85 14.31 -4.39
C PRO A 229 -5.88 14.38 -5.54
N VAL A 230 -6.40 13.22 -5.99
CA VAL A 230 -7.44 13.16 -7.02
C VAL A 230 -8.79 13.76 -6.58
N ASP A 231 -9.10 13.72 -5.28
CA ASP A 231 -10.33 14.32 -4.75
C ASP A 231 -10.28 15.85 -4.81
N HIS A 232 -9.07 16.43 -4.75
CA HIS A 232 -8.85 17.86 -4.95
C HIS A 232 -8.95 18.28 -6.42
N LEU A 233 -8.65 17.37 -7.37
CA LEU A 233 -8.83 17.65 -8.80
C LEU A 233 -10.31 17.76 -9.19
N LYS A 234 -11.20 17.07 -8.46
CA LYS A 234 -12.65 17.10 -8.69
C LYS A 234 -13.35 18.33 -8.14
N LYS A 235 -12.81 18.92 -7.07
CA LYS A 235 -13.29 20.22 -6.61
C LYS A 235 -12.67 21.25 -7.54
N ASN A 236 -13.47 22.17 -8.09
CA ASN A 236 -13.00 23.34 -8.85
C ASN A 236 -12.18 24.32 -7.95
N ILE A 237 -11.16 23.82 -7.25
CA ILE A 237 -10.24 24.55 -6.37
C ILE A 237 -8.92 24.84 -7.10
N LEU A 238 -8.65 24.18 -8.23
CA LEU A 238 -7.64 24.64 -9.16
C LEU A 238 -8.11 25.97 -9.75
N LYS A 239 -7.60 27.09 -9.21
CA LYS A 239 -7.52 28.34 -9.96
C LYS A 239 -6.69 28.05 -11.19
N ILE A 240 -7.36 27.75 -12.31
CA ILE A 240 -6.72 27.57 -13.60
C ILE A 240 -5.92 28.87 -13.84
N HIS A 241 -4.61 28.73 -13.94
CA HIS A 241 -3.74 29.87 -14.24
C HIS A 241 -4.23 30.51 -15.55
N PRO A 242 -4.34 31.84 -15.67
CA PRO A 242 -4.91 32.51 -16.85
C PRO A 242 -4.34 31.97 -18.18
N THR A 243 -3.04 31.71 -18.21
CA THR A 243 -2.32 31.12 -19.36
C THR A 243 -2.80 29.72 -19.75
N ALA A 244 -3.21 28.89 -18.80
CA ALA A 244 -3.75 27.56 -19.10
C ALA A 244 -5.17 27.65 -19.70
N LYS A 245 -5.94 28.66 -19.30
CA LYS A 245 -7.24 28.96 -19.92
C LYS A 245 -7.07 29.50 -21.34
N GLU A 246 -6.13 30.43 -21.54
CA GLU A 246 -5.77 30.95 -22.86
C GLU A 246 -5.27 29.84 -23.79
N PHE A 247 -4.44 28.93 -23.30
CA PHE A 247 -3.98 27.77 -24.06
C PHE A 247 -5.11 26.82 -24.43
N HIS A 248 -6.06 26.56 -23.51
CA HIS A 248 -7.24 25.76 -23.81
C HIS A 248 -8.14 26.39 -24.89
N GLU A 249 -8.34 27.71 -24.82
CA GLU A 249 -9.12 28.44 -25.82
C GLU A 249 -8.41 28.48 -27.19
N MET A 250 -7.10 28.64 -27.20
CA MET A 250 -6.28 28.55 -28.41
C MET A 250 -6.38 27.15 -29.04
N TRP A 251 -6.26 26.10 -28.21
CA TRP A 251 -6.35 24.71 -28.66
C TRP A 251 -7.71 24.38 -29.26
N LYS A 252 -8.81 24.82 -28.63
CA LYS A 252 -10.18 24.67 -29.17
C LYS A 252 -10.31 25.32 -30.55
N ARG A 253 -9.84 26.56 -30.70
CA ARG A 253 -9.87 27.27 -31.99
C ARG A 253 -9.06 26.54 -33.06
N ALA A 254 -7.91 25.99 -32.71
CA ALA A 254 -7.08 25.21 -33.63
C ALA A 254 -7.80 23.93 -34.07
N CYS A 255 -8.46 23.21 -33.15
CA CYS A 255 -9.27 22.03 -33.48
C CYS A 255 -10.46 22.37 -34.38
N ASP A 256 -11.19 23.44 -34.10
CA ASP A 256 -12.35 23.87 -34.90
C ASP A 256 -11.91 24.28 -36.31
N THR A 257 -10.76 24.94 -36.44
CA THR A 257 -10.18 25.33 -37.73
C THR A 257 -9.74 24.10 -38.52
N ALA A 258 -9.03 23.16 -37.88
CA ALA A 258 -8.63 21.90 -38.50
C ALA A 258 -9.85 21.09 -38.98
N ALA A 259 -10.93 21.04 -38.19
CA ALA A 259 -12.17 20.38 -38.57
C ALA A 259 -12.84 21.02 -39.80
N LYS A 260 -12.83 22.37 -39.90
CA LYS A 260 -13.33 23.09 -41.08
C LYS A 260 -12.50 22.80 -42.33
N CYS A 261 -11.17 22.88 -42.24
CA CYS A 261 -10.30 22.58 -43.38
C CYS A 261 -10.45 21.13 -43.86
N ILE A 262 -10.68 20.17 -42.96
CA ILE A 262 -10.95 18.78 -43.32
C ILE A 262 -12.32 18.63 -44.00
N ALA A 263 -13.32 19.41 -43.61
CA ALA A 263 -14.64 19.42 -44.26
C ALA A 263 -14.59 20.04 -45.65
N GLU A 264 -13.87 21.15 -45.81
CA GLU A 264 -13.64 21.82 -47.11
C GLU A 264 -12.82 20.96 -48.07
N ALA A 265 -11.90 20.13 -47.58
CA ALA A 265 -11.11 19.21 -48.41
C ALA A 265 -11.88 17.96 -48.89
N LYS A 266 -13.15 17.79 -48.49
CA LYS A 266 -14.03 16.68 -48.89
C LYS A 266 -15.10 17.06 -49.91
N GLU A 267 -15.21 18.34 -50.27
CA GLU A 267 -15.96 18.83 -51.44
C GLU A 267 -15.06 18.88 -52.67
#